data_AF-A0A251VJV1-F1
#
_entry.id   AF-A0A251VJV1-F1
#
_cell.length_a   1.000
_cell.length_b   1.000
_cell.length_c   1.000
_cell.angle_alpha   90.00
_cell.angle_beta   90.00
_cell.angle_gamma   90.00
#
_symmetry.space_group_name_H-M   'P 1'
#
loop_
_entity.id
_entity.type
_entity.pdbx_description
1 polymer ?
#
loop_
_entity_poly.entity_id
_entity_poly.type
_entity_poly.pdbx_seq_one_letter_code
_entity_poly.pdbx_strand_id
1 'polypeptide(L)'
;MFVGRFIITNAVMEDYNVLARREEETIRLWAEAEAMVKAAREGAEQLEREKAAFEKLKQTERWVASAGLEQVRNLAKLLSDERKLWKEFCARENEKLFPVRQELNNLKAANAALVKEKAAAKVAVKEAKTRGATALKGMEARAAKALADADADADRTKLNKVVEELQLEVQSRVGILEEVTARATESEARARQAEEARDGLTTSLAQVTWDHLWMREHGIGHIVETMLDAPENVTAVAETNERARQAGFKAGYNNCLSDVTPFVTSRVTDERSGFHGVDTEAAYAAAVDAYNKLSIPALMILRNVWRRKIMWTVRVCCLTHRRRMKALVMQRMMQALVM
;
A
#
# COMPACT_ATOMS: atom_id res chain seq x y z
N MET A 1 119.35 -28.51 -14.83
CA MET A 1 118.46 -28.06 -15.93
C MET A 1 117.05 -28.69 -15.84
N PHE A 2 116.51 -28.95 -14.64
CA PHE A 2 115.20 -29.61 -14.45
C PHE A 2 114.15 -28.76 -13.70
N VAL A 3 114.56 -27.68 -13.01
CA VAL A 3 113.64 -26.80 -12.25
C VAL A 3 112.81 -25.89 -13.18
N GLY A 4 113.37 -25.48 -14.32
CA GLY A 4 112.68 -24.60 -15.28
C GLY A 4 111.57 -25.28 -16.12
N ARG A 5 111.61 -26.61 -16.31
CA ARG A 5 110.56 -27.34 -17.05
C ARG A 5 109.27 -27.46 -16.25
N PHE A 6 109.35 -27.68 -14.94
CA PHE A 6 108.17 -27.80 -14.08
C PHE A 6 107.36 -26.49 -13.95
N ILE A 7 108.03 -25.34 -13.98
CA ILE A 7 107.34 -24.03 -13.90
C ILE A 7 106.52 -23.76 -15.18
N ILE A 8 107.06 -24.11 -16.35
CA ILE A 8 106.38 -23.92 -17.63
C ILE A 8 105.17 -24.84 -17.75
N THR A 9 105.30 -26.11 -17.34
CA THR A 9 104.18 -27.07 -17.40
C THR A 9 103.04 -26.68 -16.46
N ASN A 10 103.34 -26.11 -15.29
CA ASN A 10 102.31 -25.69 -14.33
C ASN A 10 101.55 -24.44 -14.81
N ALA A 11 102.27 -23.46 -15.38
CA ALA A 11 101.66 -22.26 -15.97
C ALA A 11 100.71 -22.58 -17.13
N VAL A 12 101.11 -23.51 -18.01
CA VAL A 12 100.25 -23.97 -19.12
C VAL A 12 98.98 -24.64 -18.59
N MET A 13 99.07 -25.49 -17.56
CA MET A 13 97.89 -26.13 -16.95
C MET A 13 96.94 -25.12 -16.29
N GLU A 14 97.46 -24.08 -15.64
CA GLU A 14 96.66 -23.00 -15.06
C GLU A 14 95.92 -22.20 -16.15
N ASP A 15 96.57 -21.90 -17.27
CA ASP A 15 95.93 -21.23 -18.41
C ASP A 15 94.81 -22.09 -19.02
N TYR A 16 95.02 -23.41 -19.16
CA TYR A 16 93.97 -24.34 -19.60
C TYR A 16 92.77 -24.38 -18.63
N ASN A 17 93.01 -24.37 -17.32
CA ASN A 17 91.94 -24.34 -16.32
C ASN A 17 91.17 -23.00 -16.30
N VAL A 18 91.80 -21.89 -16.68
CA VAL A 18 91.13 -20.59 -16.85
C VAL A 18 90.29 -20.59 -18.13
N LEU A 19 90.79 -21.17 -19.22
CA LEU A 19 90.03 -21.32 -20.47
C LEU A 19 88.81 -22.24 -20.30
N ALA A 20 88.97 -23.39 -19.64
CA ALA A 20 87.86 -24.30 -19.36
C ALA A 20 86.76 -23.64 -18.51
N ARG A 21 87.12 -22.86 -17.47
CA ARG A 21 86.13 -22.10 -16.69
C ARG A 21 85.41 -21.02 -17.50
N ARG A 22 86.12 -20.34 -18.41
CA ARG A 22 85.49 -19.37 -19.32
C ARG A 22 84.54 -20.05 -20.29
N GLU A 23 84.89 -21.21 -20.82
CA GLU A 23 84.00 -21.99 -21.68
C GLU A 23 82.74 -22.43 -20.94
N GLU A 24 82.87 -22.96 -19.72
CA GLU A 24 81.72 -23.30 -18.86
C GLU A 24 80.82 -22.09 -18.55
N GLU A 25 81.41 -20.93 -18.23
CA GLU A 25 80.65 -19.69 -18.00
C GLU A 25 79.93 -19.22 -19.27
N THR A 26 80.56 -19.32 -20.44
CA THR A 26 79.89 -18.97 -21.71
C THR A 26 78.71 -19.91 -22.00
N ILE A 27 78.86 -21.21 -21.75
CA ILE A 27 77.76 -22.18 -21.91
C ILE A 27 76.62 -21.86 -20.94
N ARG A 28 76.94 -21.52 -19.68
CA ARG A 28 75.94 -21.13 -18.68
C ARG A 28 75.18 -19.86 -19.11
N LEU A 29 75.89 -18.83 -19.56
CA LEU A 29 75.28 -17.58 -20.02
C LEU A 29 74.41 -17.79 -21.27
N TRP A 30 74.80 -18.69 -22.17
CA TRP A 30 73.97 -19.07 -23.31
C TRP A 30 72.68 -19.77 -22.87
N ALA A 31 72.76 -20.71 -21.94
CA ALA A 31 71.58 -21.39 -21.39
C ALA A 31 70.65 -20.43 -20.64
N GLU A 32 71.19 -19.49 -19.86
CA GLU A 32 70.42 -18.43 -19.20
C GLU A 32 69.75 -17.50 -20.22
N ALA A 33 70.46 -17.09 -21.27
CA ALA A 33 69.91 -16.26 -22.34
C ALA A 33 68.78 -16.98 -23.10
N GLU A 34 68.95 -18.27 -23.41
CA GLU A 34 67.93 -19.07 -24.07
C GLU A 34 66.69 -19.26 -23.20
N ALA A 35 66.88 -19.46 -21.88
CA ALA A 35 65.79 -19.51 -20.92
C ALA A 35 65.03 -18.18 -20.83
N MET A 36 65.73 -17.04 -20.84
CA MET A 36 65.10 -15.71 -20.86
C MET A 36 64.31 -15.47 -22.16
N VAL A 37 64.85 -15.88 -23.32
CA VAL A 37 64.14 -15.77 -24.60
C VAL A 37 62.89 -16.64 -24.63
N LYS A 38 62.95 -17.85 -24.06
CA LYS A 38 61.80 -18.74 -23.96
C LYS A 38 60.72 -18.14 -23.04
N ALA A 39 61.11 -17.65 -21.86
CA ALA A 39 60.19 -16.99 -20.93
C ALA A 39 59.56 -15.73 -21.55
N ALA A 40 60.31 -14.95 -22.33
CA ALA A 40 59.79 -13.79 -23.04
C ALA A 40 58.75 -14.16 -24.11
N ARG A 41 58.96 -15.27 -24.83
CA ARG A 41 57.99 -15.79 -25.81
C ARG A 41 56.71 -16.29 -25.14
N GLU A 42 56.85 -17.09 -24.07
CA GLU A 42 55.70 -17.57 -23.29
C GLU A 42 54.92 -16.41 -22.67
N GLY A 43 55.60 -15.40 -22.15
CA GLY A 43 54.98 -14.17 -21.65
C GLY A 43 54.24 -13.37 -22.73
N ALA A 44 54.81 -13.28 -23.93
CA ALA A 44 54.14 -12.62 -25.06
C ALA A 44 52.88 -13.37 -25.51
N GLU A 45 52.93 -14.70 -25.61
CA GLU A 45 51.76 -15.51 -25.92
C GLU A 45 50.67 -15.40 -24.84
N GLN A 46 51.06 -15.39 -23.57
CA GLN A 46 50.14 -15.23 -22.46
C GLN A 46 49.44 -13.87 -22.50
N LEU A 47 50.19 -12.80 -22.77
CA LEU A 47 49.64 -11.45 -22.91
C LEU A 47 48.65 -11.35 -24.08
N GLU A 48 48.93 -12.02 -25.21
CA GLU A 48 47.97 -12.07 -26.33
C GLU A 48 46.70 -12.87 -25.99
N ARG A 49 46.81 -13.98 -25.23
CA ARG A 49 45.64 -14.70 -24.72
C ARG A 49 44.79 -13.83 -23.78
N GLU A 50 45.44 -13.09 -22.88
CA GLU A 50 44.76 -12.20 -21.94
C GLU A 50 44.08 -11.02 -22.64
N LYS A 51 44.73 -10.42 -23.64
CA LYS A 51 44.10 -9.39 -24.50
C LYS A 51 42.86 -9.93 -25.22
N ALA A 52 42.94 -11.14 -25.79
CA ALA A 52 41.81 -11.76 -26.46
C ALA A 52 40.65 -12.07 -25.49
N ALA A 53 40.97 -12.51 -24.27
CA ALA A 53 39.97 -12.72 -23.22
C ALA A 53 39.30 -11.41 -22.78
N PHE A 54 40.08 -10.33 -22.62
CA PHE A 54 39.57 -9.01 -22.27
C PHE A 54 38.62 -8.44 -23.33
N GLU A 55 38.96 -8.56 -24.62
CA GLU A 55 38.06 -8.09 -25.70
C GLU A 55 36.76 -8.91 -25.77
N LYS A 56 36.79 -10.21 -25.46
CA LYS A 56 35.55 -11.00 -25.33
C LYS A 56 34.68 -10.51 -24.17
N LEU A 57 35.26 -10.21 -23.01
CA LEU A 57 34.52 -9.68 -21.86
C LEU A 57 33.86 -8.34 -22.21
N LYS A 58 34.60 -7.44 -22.86
CA LYS A 58 34.07 -6.15 -23.32
C LYS A 58 32.90 -6.29 -24.29
N GLN A 59 32.92 -7.28 -25.18
CA GLN A 59 31.79 -7.59 -26.05
C GLN A 59 30.58 -8.08 -25.25
N THR A 60 30.79 -8.95 -24.26
CA THR A 60 29.68 -9.42 -23.40
C THR A 60 29.08 -8.30 -22.56
N GLU A 61 29.90 -7.42 -21.98
CA GLU A 61 29.41 -6.25 -21.23
C GLU A 61 28.60 -5.31 -22.10
N ARG A 62 29.07 -5.03 -23.33
CA ARG A 62 28.31 -4.23 -24.31
C ARG A 62 26.98 -4.88 -24.67
N TRP A 63 26.96 -6.19 -24.84
CA TRP A 63 25.72 -6.93 -25.13
C TRP A 63 24.74 -6.86 -23.95
N VAL A 64 25.20 -7.11 -22.73
CA VAL A 64 24.38 -6.99 -21.50
C VAL A 64 23.85 -5.56 -21.34
N ALA A 65 24.67 -4.54 -21.59
CA ALA A 65 24.24 -3.14 -21.53
C ALA A 65 23.15 -2.82 -22.58
N SER A 66 23.28 -3.35 -23.80
CA SER A 66 22.26 -3.18 -24.84
C SER A 66 20.95 -3.88 -24.50
N ALA A 67 21.01 -5.11 -23.97
CA ALA A 67 19.83 -5.85 -23.52
C ALA A 67 19.13 -5.14 -22.37
N GLY A 68 19.89 -4.63 -21.38
CA GLY A 68 19.36 -3.82 -20.29
C GLY A 68 18.69 -2.52 -20.77
N LEU A 69 19.31 -1.82 -21.73
CA LEU A 69 18.74 -0.61 -22.33
C LEU A 69 17.42 -0.90 -23.06
N GLU A 70 17.33 -2.02 -23.76
CA GLU A 70 16.11 -2.44 -24.45
C GLU A 70 14.98 -2.78 -23.46
N GLN A 71 15.30 -3.47 -22.35
CA GLN A 71 14.34 -3.71 -21.27
C GLN A 71 13.82 -2.39 -20.67
N VAL A 72 14.70 -1.43 -20.38
CA VAL A 72 14.31 -0.12 -19.85
C VAL A 72 13.40 0.62 -20.82
N ARG A 73 13.68 0.59 -22.13
CA ARG A 73 12.82 1.20 -23.16
C ARG A 73 11.44 0.55 -23.22
N ASN A 74 11.37 -0.76 -23.12
CA ASN A 74 10.10 -1.49 -23.12
C ASN A 74 9.26 -1.18 -21.88
N LEU A 75 9.88 -1.14 -20.70
CA LEU A 75 9.21 -0.74 -19.46
C LEU A 75 8.72 0.71 -19.51
N ALA A 76 9.54 1.64 -20.04
CA ALA A 76 9.14 3.03 -20.22
C ALA A 76 7.92 3.17 -21.15
N LYS A 77 7.85 2.35 -22.21
CA LYS A 77 6.71 2.31 -23.12
C LYS A 77 5.44 1.80 -22.42
N LEU A 78 5.53 0.67 -21.72
CA LEU A 78 4.43 0.12 -20.91
C LEU A 78 3.88 1.14 -19.91
N LEU A 79 4.76 1.81 -19.16
CA LEU A 79 4.36 2.85 -18.19
C LEU A 79 3.69 4.06 -18.87
N SER A 80 4.12 4.42 -20.08
CA SER A 80 3.49 5.49 -20.85
C SER A 80 2.07 5.10 -21.29
N ASP A 81 1.89 3.87 -21.78
CA ASP A 81 0.60 3.36 -22.22
C ASP A 81 -0.38 3.20 -21.05
N GLU A 82 0.09 2.67 -19.91
CA GLU A 82 -0.70 2.60 -18.67
C GLU A 82 -1.11 4.00 -18.18
N ARG A 83 -0.19 4.97 -18.19
CA ARG A 83 -0.51 6.35 -17.79
C ARG A 83 -1.58 6.95 -18.69
N LYS A 84 -1.58 6.62 -19.99
CA LYS A 84 -2.61 7.06 -20.93
C LYS A 84 -3.96 6.43 -20.60
N LEU A 85 -4.00 5.12 -20.40
CA LEU A 85 -5.22 4.38 -20.01
C LEU A 85 -5.81 4.90 -18.69
N TRP A 86 -4.96 5.16 -17.69
CA TRP A 86 -5.37 5.74 -16.41
C TRP A 86 -6.00 7.12 -16.58
N LYS A 87 -5.42 7.99 -17.41
CA LYS A 87 -6.01 9.30 -17.72
C LYS A 87 -7.39 9.18 -18.35
N GLU A 88 -7.55 8.28 -19.33
CA GLU A 88 -8.83 8.02 -20.00
C GLU A 88 -9.86 7.42 -19.04
N PHE A 89 -9.44 6.52 -18.14
CA PHE A 89 -10.30 5.96 -17.10
C PHE A 89 -10.78 7.04 -16.11
N CYS A 90 -9.87 7.85 -15.59
CA CYS A 90 -10.19 8.97 -14.69
C CYS A 90 -11.11 10.00 -15.37
N ALA A 91 -10.90 10.29 -16.65
CA ALA A 91 -11.78 11.18 -17.41
C ALA A 91 -13.21 10.62 -17.49
N ARG A 92 -13.36 9.35 -17.88
CA ARG A 92 -14.67 8.68 -17.95
C ARG A 92 -15.39 8.63 -16.61
N GLU A 93 -14.68 8.31 -15.53
CA GLU A 93 -15.29 8.31 -14.19
C GLU A 93 -15.68 9.72 -13.73
N ASN A 94 -14.88 10.74 -14.04
CA ASN A 94 -15.27 12.12 -13.75
C ASN A 94 -16.51 12.54 -14.56
N GLU A 95 -16.60 12.18 -15.83
CA GLU A 95 -17.79 12.43 -16.66
C GLU A 95 -19.04 11.79 -16.07
N LYS A 96 -18.95 10.56 -15.51
CA LYS A 96 -20.07 9.90 -14.81
C LYS A 96 -20.42 10.57 -13.47
N LEU A 97 -19.41 11.01 -12.71
CA LEU A 97 -19.63 11.60 -11.38
C LEU A 97 -20.11 13.05 -11.45
N PHE A 98 -19.85 13.76 -12.56
CA PHE A 98 -20.27 15.13 -12.74
C PHE A 98 -21.80 15.34 -12.68
N PRO A 99 -22.65 14.60 -13.43
CA PRO A 99 -24.10 14.74 -13.34
C PRO A 99 -24.62 14.38 -11.95
N VAL A 100 -24.07 13.33 -11.32
CA VAL A 100 -24.44 12.96 -9.94
C VAL A 100 -24.16 14.10 -8.95
N ARG A 101 -23.04 14.82 -9.11
CA ARG A 101 -22.73 16.01 -8.29
C ARG A 101 -23.71 17.15 -8.56
N GLN A 102 -24.13 17.36 -9.80
CA GLN A 102 -25.15 18.35 -10.13
C GLN A 102 -26.51 17.98 -9.54
N GLU A 103 -26.95 16.73 -9.69
CA GLU A 103 -28.18 16.22 -9.11
C GLU A 103 -28.19 16.36 -7.59
N LEU A 104 -27.10 16.02 -6.92
CA LEU A 104 -26.96 16.19 -5.48
C LEU A 104 -27.10 17.66 -5.06
N ASN A 105 -26.51 18.58 -5.80
CA ASN A 105 -26.66 20.01 -5.55
C ASN A 105 -28.10 20.50 -5.78
N ASN A 106 -28.76 20.02 -6.84
CA ASN A 106 -30.16 20.33 -7.12
C ASN A 106 -31.09 19.80 -6.02
N LEU A 107 -30.89 18.55 -5.59
CA LEU A 107 -31.64 17.95 -4.48
C LEU A 107 -31.42 18.72 -3.18
N LYS A 108 -30.19 19.18 -2.91
CA LYS A 108 -29.88 20.01 -1.74
C LYS A 108 -30.63 21.35 -1.78
N ALA A 109 -30.70 21.99 -2.96
CA ALA A 109 -31.46 23.22 -3.14
C ALA A 109 -32.98 23.01 -2.98
N ALA A 110 -33.52 21.94 -3.57
CA ALA A 110 -34.93 21.56 -3.42
C ALA A 110 -35.28 21.26 -1.96
N ASN A 111 -34.42 20.55 -1.23
CA ASN A 111 -34.63 20.25 0.19
C ASN A 111 -34.62 21.55 1.03
N ALA A 112 -33.76 22.51 0.73
CA ALA A 112 -33.78 23.82 1.38
C ALA A 112 -35.08 24.61 1.09
N ALA A 113 -35.63 24.52 -0.12
CA ALA A 113 -36.92 25.12 -0.46
C ALA A 113 -38.07 24.45 0.31
N LEU A 114 -38.11 23.11 0.36
CA LEU A 114 -39.11 22.35 1.12
C LEU A 114 -39.05 22.66 2.62
N VAL A 115 -37.85 22.84 3.19
CA VAL A 115 -37.71 23.27 4.59
C VAL A 115 -38.33 24.65 4.82
N LYS A 116 -38.17 25.60 3.89
CA LYS A 116 -38.80 26.92 3.96
C LYS A 116 -40.32 26.85 3.80
N GLU A 117 -40.82 26.06 2.85
CA GLU A 117 -42.27 25.85 2.67
C GLU A 117 -42.89 25.19 3.90
N LYS A 118 -42.23 24.19 4.47
CA LYS A 118 -42.68 23.55 5.72
C LYS A 118 -42.74 24.54 6.88
N ALA A 119 -41.79 25.48 6.97
CA ALA A 119 -41.83 26.54 7.96
C ALA A 119 -43.00 27.51 7.72
N ALA A 120 -43.23 27.93 6.48
CA ALA A 120 -44.35 28.79 6.10
C ALA A 120 -45.70 28.12 6.35
N ALA A 121 -45.84 26.83 5.99
CA ALA A 121 -47.04 26.04 6.26
C ALA A 121 -47.30 25.89 7.76
N LYS A 122 -46.26 25.69 8.58
CA LYS A 122 -46.39 25.68 10.04
C LYS A 122 -46.89 27.02 10.60
N VAL A 123 -46.46 28.15 10.02
CA VAL A 123 -46.95 29.49 10.40
C VAL A 123 -48.41 29.66 9.98
N ALA A 124 -48.75 29.32 8.74
CA ALA A 124 -50.13 29.40 8.22
C ALA A 124 -51.10 28.52 9.02
N VAL A 125 -50.68 27.33 9.44
CA VAL A 125 -51.48 26.45 10.32
C VAL A 125 -51.72 27.10 11.68
N LYS A 126 -50.72 27.78 12.27
CA LYS A 126 -50.90 28.52 13.53
C LYS A 126 -51.88 29.69 13.36
N GLU A 127 -51.76 30.47 12.29
CA GLU A 127 -52.68 31.57 11.99
C GLU A 127 -54.10 31.10 11.66
N ALA A 128 -54.26 29.99 10.93
CA ALA A 128 -55.56 29.38 10.67
C ALA A 128 -56.19 28.89 11.97
N LYS A 129 -55.38 28.34 12.90
CA LYS A 129 -55.87 27.91 14.22
C LYS A 129 -56.33 29.09 15.08
N THR A 130 -55.63 30.23 15.05
CA THR A 130 -56.05 31.43 15.78
C THR A 130 -57.27 32.09 15.15
N ARG A 131 -57.33 32.20 13.81
CA ARG A 131 -58.52 32.67 13.08
C ARG A 131 -59.72 31.75 13.23
N GLY A 132 -59.49 30.45 13.26
CA GLY A 132 -60.51 29.44 13.54
C GLY A 132 -61.06 29.60 14.96
N ALA A 133 -60.20 29.83 15.96
CA ALA A 133 -60.64 30.08 17.33
C ALA A 133 -61.45 31.38 17.48
N THR A 134 -61.11 32.45 16.75
CA THR A 134 -61.90 33.70 16.74
C THR A 134 -63.18 33.59 15.93
N ALA A 135 -63.17 32.88 14.80
CA ALA A 135 -64.35 32.58 14.01
C ALA A 135 -65.33 31.67 14.77
N LEU A 136 -64.82 30.70 15.54
CA LEU A 136 -65.64 29.85 16.41
C LEU A 136 -66.34 30.70 17.48
N LYS A 137 -65.63 31.61 18.15
CA LYS A 137 -66.24 32.56 19.10
C LYS A 137 -67.25 33.51 18.44
N GLY A 138 -66.99 33.95 17.21
CA GLY A 138 -67.91 34.79 16.43
C GLY A 138 -69.14 34.03 15.93
N MET A 139 -68.98 32.75 15.59
CA MET A 139 -70.06 31.83 15.25
C MET A 139 -70.84 31.39 16.47
N GLU A 140 -70.24 31.22 17.64
CA GLU A 140 -70.95 31.01 18.91
C GLU A 140 -71.82 32.23 19.24
N ALA A 141 -71.30 33.44 19.04
CA ALA A 141 -72.07 34.69 19.21
C ALA A 141 -73.18 34.87 18.15
N ARG A 142 -72.96 34.40 16.91
CA ARG A 142 -73.97 34.44 15.83
C ARG A 142 -74.97 33.29 15.91
N ALA A 143 -74.58 32.12 16.39
CA ALA A 143 -75.45 30.98 16.66
C ALA A 143 -76.33 31.28 17.87
N ALA A 144 -75.80 31.93 18.92
CA ALA A 144 -76.63 32.47 20.00
C ALA A 144 -77.65 33.52 19.51
N LYS A 145 -77.39 34.16 18.36
CA LYS A 145 -78.28 35.14 17.71
C LYS A 145 -79.20 34.52 16.64
N ALA A 146 -78.79 33.46 15.96
CA ALA A 146 -79.56 32.75 14.93
C ALA A 146 -80.42 31.62 15.52
N LEU A 147 -80.10 31.10 16.72
CA LEU A 147 -81.02 30.26 17.49
C LEU A 147 -82.27 31.03 17.95
N ALA A 148 -82.30 32.36 17.76
CA ALA A 148 -83.48 33.20 17.89
C ALA A 148 -84.27 33.35 16.57
N ASP A 149 -83.69 33.04 15.40
CA ASP A 149 -84.27 33.29 14.07
C ASP A 149 -83.95 32.17 13.05
N ALA A 150 -84.91 31.25 12.85
CA ALA A 150 -85.16 30.42 11.65
C ALA A 150 -84.61 28.97 11.48
N ASP A 151 -85.38 28.21 10.68
CA ASP A 151 -85.52 26.76 10.44
C ASP A 151 -84.28 25.95 9.97
N ALA A 152 -84.22 24.67 10.36
CA ALA A 152 -82.96 24.00 10.73
C ALA A 152 -82.51 22.70 9.97
N ASP A 153 -83.26 22.14 9.02
CA ASP A 153 -83.06 20.70 8.68
C ASP A 153 -82.35 20.36 7.34
N ALA A 154 -82.32 21.22 6.32
CA ALA A 154 -81.73 20.88 5.00
C ALA A 154 -80.23 21.21 4.85
N ASP A 155 -79.74 22.26 5.52
CA ASP A 155 -78.32 22.66 5.46
C ASP A 155 -77.45 21.92 6.47
N ARG A 156 -78.05 21.44 7.57
CA ARG A 156 -77.38 20.66 8.61
C ARG A 156 -76.85 19.31 8.11
N THR A 157 -77.57 18.66 7.19
CA THR A 157 -77.14 17.37 6.60
C THR A 157 -75.94 17.52 5.67
N LYS A 158 -75.90 18.58 4.84
CA LYS A 158 -74.73 18.88 4.00
C LYS A 158 -73.51 19.28 4.83
N LEU A 159 -73.71 20.09 5.87
CA LEU A 159 -72.64 20.49 6.77
C LEU A 159 -72.04 19.29 7.51
N ASN A 160 -72.89 18.39 8.04
CA ASN A 160 -72.44 17.19 8.73
C ASN A 160 -71.61 16.29 7.81
N LYS A 161 -72.01 16.14 6.54
CA LYS A 161 -71.25 15.35 5.56
C LYS A 161 -69.86 15.96 5.28
N VAL A 162 -69.77 17.28 5.11
CA VAL A 162 -68.49 17.97 4.90
C VAL A 162 -67.60 17.87 6.14
N VAL A 163 -68.19 17.92 7.34
CA VAL A 163 -67.46 17.73 8.61
C VAL A 163 -66.90 16.31 8.70
N GLU A 164 -67.68 15.28 8.37
CA GLU A 164 -67.22 13.89 8.35
C GLU A 164 -66.09 13.66 7.34
N GLU A 165 -66.21 14.18 6.11
CA GLU A 165 -65.17 14.09 5.08
C GLU A 165 -63.87 14.78 5.50
N LEU A 166 -63.96 15.99 6.08
CA LEU A 166 -62.81 16.69 6.64
C LEU A 166 -62.20 15.97 7.84
N GLN A 167 -63.01 15.32 8.67
CA GLN A 167 -62.54 14.59 9.84
C GLN A 167 -61.76 13.34 9.44
N LEU A 168 -62.21 12.62 8.40
CA LEU A 168 -61.47 11.51 7.79
C LEU A 168 -60.16 11.99 7.16
N GLU A 169 -60.17 13.11 6.43
CA GLU A 169 -58.94 13.63 5.83
C GLU A 169 -57.95 14.16 6.87
N VAL A 170 -58.42 14.79 7.95
CA VAL A 170 -57.56 15.18 9.08
C VAL A 170 -56.95 13.94 9.74
N GLN A 171 -57.72 12.87 9.96
CA GLN A 171 -57.19 11.61 10.52
C GLN A 171 -56.12 10.98 9.61
N SER A 172 -56.36 10.93 8.29
CA SER A 172 -55.39 10.45 7.30
C SER A 172 -54.09 11.26 7.32
N ARG A 173 -54.20 12.60 7.31
CA ARG A 173 -53.03 13.50 7.34
C ARG A 173 -52.26 13.41 8.66
N VAL A 174 -52.95 13.19 9.79
CA VAL A 174 -52.31 12.95 11.10
C VAL A 174 -51.47 11.67 11.04
N GLY A 175 -51.99 10.57 10.49
CA GLY A 175 -51.24 9.33 10.32
C GLY A 175 -49.98 9.49 9.46
N ILE A 176 -50.08 10.20 8.33
CA ILE A 176 -48.93 10.51 7.47
C ILE A 176 -47.89 11.36 8.23
N LEU A 177 -48.32 12.34 9.02
CA LEU A 177 -47.41 13.19 9.81
C LEU A 177 -46.68 12.40 10.89
N GLU A 178 -47.34 11.45 11.55
CA GLU A 178 -46.71 10.57 12.53
C GLU A 178 -45.65 9.69 11.87
N GLU A 179 -45.96 9.10 10.72
CA GLU A 179 -45.00 8.27 9.97
C GLU A 179 -43.79 9.08 9.46
N VAL A 180 -44.02 10.28 8.93
CA VAL A 180 -42.94 11.19 8.50
C VAL A 180 -42.08 11.62 9.69
N THR A 181 -42.68 11.82 10.87
CA THR A 181 -41.94 12.17 12.08
C THR A 181 -41.08 11.00 12.56
N ALA A 182 -41.60 9.78 12.53
CA ALA A 182 -40.83 8.57 12.85
C ALA A 182 -39.62 8.40 11.90
N ARG A 183 -39.84 8.48 10.58
CA ARG A 183 -38.76 8.42 9.57
C ARG A 183 -37.73 9.55 9.74
N ALA A 184 -38.16 10.75 10.15
CA ALA A 184 -37.24 11.85 10.45
C ALA A 184 -36.37 11.53 11.67
N THR A 185 -36.95 11.03 12.77
CA THR A 185 -36.16 10.66 13.97
C THR A 185 -35.16 9.54 13.70
N GLU A 186 -35.53 8.56 12.87
CA GLU A 186 -34.63 7.47 12.49
C GLU A 186 -33.47 7.98 11.62
N SER A 187 -33.74 8.86 10.66
CA SER A 187 -32.68 9.43 9.81
C SER A 187 -31.74 10.35 10.60
N GLU A 188 -32.23 11.09 11.58
CA GLU A 188 -31.40 11.85 12.52
C GLU A 188 -30.50 10.94 13.38
N ALA A 189 -31.02 9.81 13.87
CA ALA A 189 -30.24 8.86 14.64
C ALA A 189 -29.10 8.24 13.80
N ARG A 190 -29.40 7.86 12.54
CA ARG A 190 -28.38 7.35 11.60
C ARG A 190 -27.32 8.41 11.28
N ALA A 191 -27.72 9.67 11.13
CA ALA A 191 -26.78 10.77 10.90
C ALA A 191 -25.81 10.97 12.07
N ARG A 192 -26.31 10.92 13.32
CA ARG A 192 -25.46 11.00 14.52
C ARG A 192 -24.47 9.84 14.61
N GLN A 193 -24.91 8.61 14.35
CA GLN A 193 -24.02 7.45 14.34
C GLN A 193 -22.91 7.57 13.28
N ALA A 194 -23.26 8.07 12.09
CA ALA A 194 -22.28 8.29 11.03
C ALA A 194 -21.25 9.37 11.40
N GLU A 195 -21.68 10.41 12.12
CA GLU A 195 -20.80 11.46 12.64
C GLU A 195 -19.86 10.94 13.73
N GLU A 196 -20.36 10.19 14.71
CA GLU A 196 -19.55 9.54 15.74
C GLU A 196 -18.50 8.59 15.13
N ALA A 197 -18.90 7.80 14.13
CA ALA A 197 -17.98 6.92 13.40
C ALA A 197 -16.89 7.72 12.66
N ARG A 198 -17.26 8.83 12.01
CA ARG A 198 -16.31 9.72 11.33
C ARG A 198 -15.33 10.33 12.32
N ASP A 199 -15.78 10.81 13.47
CA ASP A 199 -14.93 11.41 14.49
C ASP A 199 -13.97 10.38 15.12
N GLY A 200 -14.45 9.14 15.29
CA GLY A 200 -13.62 8.00 15.68
C GLY A 200 -12.53 7.67 14.64
N LEU A 201 -12.86 7.73 13.35
CA LEU A 201 -11.90 7.56 12.25
C LEU A 201 -10.89 8.71 12.20
N THR A 202 -11.32 9.96 12.34
CA THR A 202 -10.43 11.13 12.39
C THR A 202 -9.44 11.04 13.55
N THR A 203 -9.91 10.63 14.73
CA THR A 203 -9.06 10.41 15.90
C THR A 203 -8.04 9.30 15.64
N SER A 204 -8.48 8.19 15.05
CA SER A 204 -7.59 7.06 14.71
C SER A 204 -6.53 7.46 13.68
N LEU A 205 -6.90 8.24 12.66
CA LEU A 205 -5.98 8.74 11.64
C LEU A 205 -4.93 9.69 12.22
N ALA A 206 -5.34 10.57 13.13
CA ALA A 206 -4.42 11.46 13.84
C ALA A 206 -3.40 10.65 14.67
N GLN A 207 -3.87 9.62 15.36
CA GLN A 207 -3.02 8.70 16.13
C GLN A 207 -2.00 7.98 15.24
N VAL A 208 -2.43 7.41 14.10
CA VAL A 208 -1.54 6.73 13.15
C VAL A 208 -0.50 7.69 12.57
N THR A 209 -0.91 8.92 12.26
CA THR A 209 -0.01 9.96 11.73
C THR A 209 1.05 10.32 12.77
N TRP A 210 0.66 10.47 14.03
CA TRP A 210 1.58 10.74 15.15
C TRP A 210 2.53 9.56 15.39
N ASP A 211 2.02 8.33 15.31
CA ASP A 211 2.83 7.14 15.45
C ASP A 211 3.85 7.00 14.31
N HIS A 212 3.45 7.30 13.08
CA HIS A 212 4.34 7.33 11.92
C HIS A 212 5.43 8.39 12.06
N LEU A 213 5.10 9.62 12.44
CA LEU A 213 6.08 10.69 12.69
C LEU A 213 7.07 10.29 13.78
N TRP A 214 6.60 9.73 14.88
CA TRP A 214 7.47 9.26 15.95
C TRP A 214 8.43 8.16 15.48
N MET A 215 7.95 7.18 14.70
CA MET A 215 8.80 6.13 14.12
C MET A 215 9.89 6.70 13.20
N ARG A 216 9.56 7.76 12.45
CA ARG A 216 10.52 8.47 11.59
C ARG A 216 11.55 9.24 12.42
N GLU A 217 11.12 10.02 13.40
CA GLU A 217 12.00 10.81 14.29
C GLU A 217 12.96 9.95 15.10
N HIS A 218 12.55 8.73 15.47
CA HIS A 218 13.36 7.81 16.27
C HIS A 218 14.17 6.83 15.41
N GLY A 219 14.26 7.07 14.09
CA GLY A 219 15.07 6.27 13.17
C GLY A 219 14.59 4.82 12.99
N ILE A 220 13.40 4.47 13.49
CA ILE A 220 12.84 3.12 13.34
C ILE A 220 12.60 2.84 11.85
N GLY A 221 12.11 3.83 11.10
CA GLY A 221 11.97 3.72 9.64
C GLY A 221 13.28 3.29 8.96
N HIS A 222 14.40 3.94 9.30
CA HIS A 222 15.72 3.58 8.77
C HIS A 222 16.23 2.23 9.26
N ILE A 223 15.91 1.82 10.48
CA ILE A 223 16.22 0.47 10.98
C ILE A 223 15.43 -0.59 10.20
N VAL A 224 14.16 -0.35 9.90
CA VAL A 224 13.36 -1.26 9.05
C VAL A 224 13.91 -1.31 7.63
N GLU A 225 14.16 -0.15 7.04
CA GLU A 225 14.72 -0.02 5.69
C GLU A 225 16.04 -0.77 5.59
N THR A 226 16.99 -0.55 6.50
CA THR A 226 18.27 -1.28 6.54
C THR A 226 18.12 -2.78 6.79
N MET A 227 17.15 -3.23 7.60
CA MET A 227 16.86 -4.65 7.78
C MET A 227 16.26 -5.29 6.52
N LEU A 228 15.40 -4.58 5.80
CA LEU A 228 14.77 -5.07 4.57
C LEU A 228 15.73 -5.02 3.38
N ASP A 229 16.63 -4.04 3.34
CA ASP A 229 17.65 -3.86 2.30
C ASP A 229 18.92 -4.67 2.57
N ALA A 230 18.97 -5.43 3.66
CA ALA A 230 20.07 -6.34 3.94
C ALA A 230 20.29 -7.28 2.73
N PRO A 231 21.53 -7.49 2.28
CA PRO A 231 21.80 -8.25 1.06
C PRO A 231 21.23 -9.67 1.13
N GLU A 232 21.20 -10.28 2.32
CA GLU A 232 20.59 -11.59 2.56
C GLU A 232 19.08 -11.58 2.27
N ASN A 233 18.37 -10.51 2.64
CA ASN A 233 16.95 -10.37 2.38
C ASN A 233 16.68 -10.06 0.90
N VAL A 234 17.51 -9.23 0.28
CA VAL A 234 17.43 -8.95 -1.17
C VAL A 234 17.63 -10.25 -1.97
N THR A 235 18.63 -11.06 -1.61
CA THR A 235 18.87 -12.37 -2.23
C THR A 235 17.71 -13.33 -1.98
N ALA A 236 17.19 -13.41 -0.75
CA ALA A 236 16.05 -14.28 -0.43
C ALA A 236 14.77 -13.90 -1.20
N VAL A 237 14.48 -12.61 -1.36
CA VAL A 237 13.36 -12.12 -2.18
C VAL A 237 13.57 -12.44 -3.65
N ALA A 238 14.77 -12.22 -4.18
CA ALA A 238 15.10 -12.55 -5.56
C ALA A 238 14.94 -14.05 -5.85
N GLU A 239 15.45 -14.90 -4.95
CA GLU A 239 15.30 -16.35 -5.05
C GLU A 239 13.82 -16.75 -4.94
N THR A 240 13.07 -16.21 -3.98
CA THR A 240 11.64 -16.50 -3.83
C THR A 240 10.86 -16.15 -5.11
N ASN A 241 11.13 -14.99 -5.70
CA ASN A 241 10.50 -14.55 -6.95
C ASN A 241 10.87 -15.44 -8.15
N GLU A 242 12.12 -15.90 -8.22
CA GLU A 242 12.58 -16.81 -9.26
C GLU A 242 11.90 -18.19 -9.12
N ARG A 243 11.90 -18.76 -7.91
CA ARG A 243 11.25 -20.05 -7.63
C ARG A 243 9.73 -19.97 -7.85
N ALA A 244 9.09 -18.87 -7.48
CA ALA A 244 7.67 -18.63 -7.74
C ALA A 244 7.36 -18.65 -9.24
N ARG A 245 8.20 -17.98 -10.05
CA ARG A 245 8.07 -18.00 -11.51
C ARG A 245 8.23 -19.42 -12.06
N GLN A 246 9.26 -20.16 -11.63
CA GLN A 246 9.49 -21.54 -12.08
C GLN A 246 8.35 -22.48 -11.70
N ALA A 247 7.83 -22.37 -10.47
CA ALA A 247 6.66 -23.12 -10.01
C ALA A 247 5.41 -22.77 -10.84
N GLY A 248 5.15 -21.48 -11.05
CA GLY A 248 4.04 -20.99 -11.87
C GLY A 248 4.12 -21.44 -13.34
N PHE A 249 5.31 -21.40 -13.95
CA PHE A 249 5.51 -21.89 -15.32
C PHE A 249 5.25 -23.39 -15.43
N LYS A 250 5.75 -24.19 -14.48
CA LYS A 250 5.49 -25.64 -14.48
C LYS A 250 4.01 -25.95 -14.28
N ALA A 251 3.34 -25.28 -13.34
CA ALA A 251 1.90 -25.43 -13.10
C ALA A 251 1.08 -25.04 -14.34
N GLY A 252 1.40 -23.90 -14.97
CA GLY A 252 0.75 -23.45 -16.20
C GLY A 252 0.95 -24.42 -17.37
N TYR A 253 2.17 -24.94 -17.56
CA TYR A 253 2.45 -25.94 -18.59
C TYR A 253 1.65 -27.23 -18.36
N ASN A 254 1.57 -27.71 -17.12
CA ASN A 254 0.80 -28.89 -16.75
C ASN A 254 -0.72 -28.68 -16.97
N ASN A 255 -1.23 -27.49 -16.69
CA ASN A 255 -2.62 -27.14 -16.99
C ASN A 255 -2.89 -27.19 -18.51
N CYS A 256 -2.00 -26.60 -19.32
CA CYS A 256 -2.12 -26.67 -20.78
C CYS A 256 -2.06 -28.11 -21.30
N LEU A 257 -1.20 -28.96 -20.73
CA LEU A 257 -1.16 -30.39 -21.07
C LEU A 257 -2.49 -31.08 -20.73
N SER A 258 -3.04 -30.80 -19.55
CA SER A 258 -4.35 -31.34 -19.15
C SER A 258 -5.46 -30.91 -20.09
N ASP A 259 -5.44 -29.65 -20.56
CA ASP A 259 -6.45 -29.11 -21.46
C ASP A 259 -6.34 -29.67 -22.89
N VAL A 260 -5.12 -29.95 -23.37
CA VAL A 260 -4.87 -30.44 -24.73
C VAL A 260 -5.02 -31.96 -24.84
N THR A 261 -4.70 -32.72 -23.79
CA THR A 261 -4.71 -34.19 -23.79
C THR A 261 -6.03 -34.81 -24.29
N PRO A 262 -7.23 -34.30 -23.95
CA PRO A 262 -8.50 -34.83 -24.46
C PRO A 262 -8.67 -34.71 -25.98
N PHE A 263 -7.93 -33.81 -26.64
CA PHE A 263 -8.07 -33.51 -28.07
C PHE A 263 -7.04 -34.24 -28.95
N VAL A 264 -6.09 -34.97 -28.36
CA VAL A 264 -5.01 -35.66 -29.10
C VAL A 264 -5.03 -37.14 -28.77
N THR A 265 -4.91 -37.99 -29.80
CA THR A 265 -4.97 -39.46 -29.66
C THR A 265 -3.80 -40.04 -28.85
N SER A 266 -2.70 -39.30 -28.73
CA SER A 266 -1.56 -39.64 -27.89
C SER A 266 -1.58 -38.85 -26.58
N ARG A 267 -1.26 -39.52 -25.47
CA ARG A 267 -1.13 -38.87 -24.16
C ARG A 267 0.06 -37.91 -24.19
N VAL A 268 -0.19 -36.61 -24.07
CA VAL A 268 0.87 -35.61 -24.00
C VAL A 268 1.34 -35.52 -22.55
N THR A 269 2.61 -35.85 -22.29
CA THR A 269 3.24 -35.83 -20.96
C THR A 269 4.15 -34.62 -20.79
N ASP A 270 4.61 -34.37 -19.57
CA ASP A 270 5.49 -33.24 -19.24
C ASP A 270 6.96 -33.49 -19.60
N GLU A 271 7.30 -34.60 -20.27
CA GLU A 271 8.66 -35.02 -20.64
C GLU A 271 9.44 -33.97 -21.45
N ARG A 272 8.74 -33.14 -22.23
CA ARG A 272 9.34 -32.06 -23.02
C ARG A 272 9.47 -30.73 -22.27
N SER A 273 8.99 -30.67 -21.03
CA SER A 273 9.13 -29.49 -20.17
C SER A 273 10.59 -29.35 -19.72
N GLY A 274 11.11 -28.12 -19.75
CA GLY A 274 12.40 -27.81 -19.10
C GLY A 274 12.40 -28.03 -17.58
N PHE A 275 11.24 -28.27 -16.98
CA PHE A 275 11.05 -28.58 -15.56
C PHE A 275 10.60 -30.03 -15.32
N HIS A 276 10.74 -30.91 -16.32
CA HIS A 276 10.43 -32.34 -16.16
C HIS A 276 11.27 -32.95 -15.02
N GLY A 277 10.61 -33.66 -14.11
CA GLY A 277 11.25 -34.27 -12.93
C GLY A 277 11.74 -33.30 -11.85
N VAL A 278 11.63 -31.97 -12.05
CA VAL A 278 12.05 -30.95 -11.07
C VAL A 278 10.91 -30.59 -10.14
N ASP A 279 11.07 -30.75 -8.83
CA ASP A 279 10.07 -30.32 -7.85
C ASP A 279 10.15 -28.81 -7.58
N THR A 280 9.55 -28.03 -8.49
CA THR A 280 9.54 -26.56 -8.41
C THR A 280 8.66 -26.03 -7.28
N GLU A 281 7.64 -26.77 -6.85
CA GLU A 281 6.78 -26.40 -5.72
C GLU A 281 7.51 -26.53 -4.39
N ALA A 282 8.21 -27.65 -4.16
CA ALA A 282 9.04 -27.81 -2.97
C ALA A 282 10.18 -26.78 -2.93
N ALA A 283 10.80 -26.49 -4.07
CA ALA A 283 11.85 -25.47 -4.16
C ALA A 283 11.31 -24.06 -3.84
N TYR A 284 10.10 -23.73 -4.28
CA TYR A 284 9.43 -22.47 -3.90
C TYR A 284 9.08 -22.43 -2.41
N ALA A 285 8.53 -23.51 -1.87
CA ALA A 285 8.20 -23.60 -0.44
C ALA A 285 9.45 -23.42 0.45
N ALA A 286 10.58 -24.01 0.06
CA ALA A 286 11.85 -23.86 0.76
C ALA A 286 12.37 -22.41 0.71
N ALA A 287 12.26 -21.73 -0.43
CA ALA A 287 12.64 -20.33 -0.57
C ALA A 287 11.76 -19.40 0.29
N VAL A 288 10.45 -19.64 0.31
CA VAL A 288 9.51 -18.91 1.18
C VAL A 288 9.83 -19.11 2.66
N ASP A 289 10.15 -20.35 3.07
CA ASP A 289 10.56 -20.63 4.45
C ASP A 289 11.87 -19.91 4.82
N ALA A 290 12.85 -19.90 3.93
CA ALA A 290 14.10 -19.15 4.12
C ALA A 290 13.85 -17.64 4.27
N TYR A 291 13.01 -17.04 3.41
CA TYR A 291 12.61 -15.64 3.51
C TYR A 291 11.87 -15.33 4.83
N ASN A 292 10.95 -16.20 5.23
CA ASN A 292 10.18 -16.03 6.47
C ASN A 292 11.08 -16.11 7.71
N LYS A 293 12.09 -16.99 7.71
CA LYS A 293 13.08 -17.09 8.79
C LYS A 293 13.90 -15.81 8.97
N LEU A 294 14.11 -15.03 7.90
CA LEU A 294 14.81 -13.75 7.96
C LEU A 294 13.88 -12.59 8.37
N SER A 295 12.69 -12.53 7.77
CA SER A 295 11.77 -11.38 7.91
C SER A 295 10.93 -11.41 9.20
N ILE A 296 10.47 -12.58 9.66
CA ILE A 296 9.61 -12.69 10.86
C ILE A 296 10.32 -12.18 12.13
N PRO A 297 11.60 -12.54 12.42
CA PRO A 297 12.31 -12.01 13.57
C PRO A 297 12.44 -10.47 13.56
N ALA A 298 12.71 -9.87 12.40
CA ALA A 298 12.79 -8.41 12.26
C ALA A 298 11.43 -7.75 12.57
N LEU A 299 10.33 -8.29 12.04
CA LEU A 299 8.98 -7.82 12.33
C LEU A 299 8.58 -8.01 13.81
N MET A 300 9.03 -9.11 14.44
CA MET A 300 8.81 -9.37 15.87
C MET A 300 9.50 -8.33 16.75
N ILE A 301 10.72 -7.92 16.39
CA ILE A 301 11.46 -6.86 17.11
C ILE A 301 10.69 -5.54 17.02
N LEU A 302 10.23 -5.17 15.82
CA LEU A 302 9.45 -3.95 15.61
C LEU A 302 8.15 -3.96 16.41
N ARG A 303 7.43 -5.09 16.39
CA ARG A 303 6.22 -5.29 17.20
C ARG A 303 6.51 -5.09 18.70
N ASN A 304 7.63 -5.58 19.19
CA ASN A 304 8.01 -5.44 20.60
C ASN A 304 8.38 -4.00 20.96
N VAL A 305 9.09 -3.29 20.08
CA VAL A 305 9.40 -1.85 20.23
C VAL A 305 8.11 -1.04 20.27
N TRP A 306 7.19 -1.30 19.34
CA TRP A 306 5.89 -0.64 19.28
C TRP A 306 5.03 -0.92 20.52
N ARG A 307 4.98 -2.19 20.97
CA ARG A 307 4.25 -2.56 22.19
C ARG A 307 4.83 -1.88 23.44
N ARG A 308 6.15 -1.70 23.53
CA ARG A 308 6.81 -0.93 24.60
C ARG A 308 6.43 0.54 24.53
N LYS A 309 6.40 1.16 23.35
CA LYS A 309 5.92 2.55 23.17
C LYS A 309 4.49 2.72 23.69
N ILE A 310 3.55 1.86 23.26
CA ILE A 310 2.15 1.92 23.70
C ILE A 310 2.04 1.78 25.22
N MET A 311 2.72 0.79 25.80
CA MET A 311 2.74 0.64 27.27
C MET A 311 3.29 1.89 27.95
N TRP A 312 4.32 2.52 27.39
CA TRP A 312 4.89 3.75 27.93
C TRP A 312 3.91 4.92 27.82
N THR A 313 3.27 5.12 26.68
CA THR A 313 2.24 6.16 26.46
C THR A 313 1.06 5.98 27.40
N VAL A 314 0.53 4.76 27.53
CA VAL A 314 -0.57 4.45 28.47
C VAL A 314 -0.14 4.72 29.91
N ARG A 315 1.07 4.30 30.30
CA ARG A 315 1.58 4.52 31.66
C ARG A 315 1.80 5.99 31.99
N VAL A 316 2.31 6.78 31.05
CA VAL A 316 2.46 8.24 31.17
C VAL A 316 1.09 8.91 31.25
N CYS A 317 0.13 8.50 30.43
CA CYS A 317 -1.25 9.03 30.44
C CYS A 317 -1.97 8.70 31.76
N CYS A 318 -1.81 7.49 32.31
CA CYS A 318 -2.32 7.13 33.62
C CYS A 318 -1.67 7.96 34.74
N LEU A 319 -0.37 8.24 34.66
CA LEU A 319 0.35 9.07 35.65
C LEU A 319 -0.10 10.54 35.62
N THR A 320 -0.28 11.11 34.43
CA THR A 320 -0.77 12.49 34.28
C THR A 320 -2.23 12.62 34.69
N HIS A 321 -3.08 11.64 34.36
CA HIS A 321 -4.47 11.63 34.80
C HIS A 321 -4.60 11.50 36.33
N ARG A 322 -3.78 10.66 36.96
CA ARG A 322 -3.72 10.51 38.42
C ARG A 322 -3.24 11.78 39.12
N ARG A 323 -2.29 12.52 38.52
CA ARG A 323 -1.86 13.84 39.02
C ARG A 323 -2.97 14.89 38.91
N ARG A 324 -3.70 14.94 37.79
CA ARG A 324 -4.86 15.83 37.62
C ARG A 324 -5.99 15.52 38.60
N MET A 325 -6.32 14.25 38.82
CA MET A 325 -7.33 13.88 39.83
C MET A 325 -6.90 14.27 41.24
N LYS A 326 -5.63 14.07 41.63
CA LYS A 326 -5.13 14.53 42.94
C LYS A 326 -5.23 16.05 43.10
N ALA A 327 -4.93 16.83 42.06
CA ALA A 327 -5.06 18.27 42.08
C ALA A 327 -6.52 18.73 42.24
N LEU A 328 -7.45 18.11 41.50
CA LEU A 328 -8.89 18.36 41.61
C LEU A 328 -9.46 18.01 43.00
N VAL A 329 -9.01 16.89 43.59
CA VAL A 329 -9.40 16.49 44.95
C VAL A 329 -8.84 17.47 45.98
N MET A 330 -7.57 17.88 45.87
CA MET A 330 -7.00 18.91 46.75
C MET A 330 -7.72 20.26 46.62
N GLN A 331 -8.08 20.67 45.40
CA GLN A 331 -8.81 21.92 45.16
C GLN A 331 -10.22 21.88 45.77
N ARG A 332 -10.92 20.75 45.66
CA ARG A 332 -12.23 20.56 46.32
C ARG A 332 -12.11 20.49 47.85
N MET A 333 -11.07 19.88 48.40
CA MET A 333 -10.83 19.87 49.85
C MET A 333 -10.50 21.27 50.38
N MET A 334 -9.71 22.07 49.66
CA MET A 334 -9.45 23.46 50.03
C MET A 334 -10.72 24.33 49.96
N GLN A 335 -11.58 24.12 48.95
CA GLN A 335 -12.86 24.83 48.88
C GLN A 335 -13.81 24.47 50.04
N ALA A 336 -13.77 23.22 50.52
CA ALA A 336 -14.59 22.77 51.66
C ALA A 336 -14.06 23.25 53.03
N LEU A 337 -12.78 23.63 53.14
CA LEU A 337 -12.17 24.17 54.36
C LEU A 337 -12.37 25.69 54.52
N VAL A 338 -12.84 26.37 53.46
CA VAL A 338 -13.04 27.82 53.41
C VAL A 338 -14.52 28.20 53.53
N MET A 339 -15.44 27.22 53.54
CA MET A 339 -16.86 27.41 53.89
C MET A 339 -17.12 27.04 55.35
#